data_AF-A0A6C0EJ57-F1
#
_entry.id   AF-A0A6C0EJ57-F1
#
_cell.length_a   1.000
_cell.length_b   1.000
_cell.length_c   1.000
_cell.angle_alpha   90.00
_cell.angle_beta   90.00
_cell.angle_gamma   90.00
#
_symmetry.space_group_name_H-M   'P 1'
#
loop_
_entity.id
_entity.type
_entity.pdbx_description
1 polymer ?
#
loop_
_entity_poly.entity_id
_entity_poly.type
_entity_poly.pdbx_seq_one_letter_code
_entity_poly.pdbx_strand_id
1 'polypeptide(L)'
;MNTSQKILICGFPHCGTSILKSIIGHIEDVEEIYNEIQVITKKSDKKFILGKFPFTYDDFFDKKYKDYIKIFIIRNPLFVFSSLNKRFNYRIPNNHNFDCYINTLTKFIKYKNNPEKNIYTIKYEDLFENNYEELKKILNDIGFQYDYSIFDNSKYTNVIINGVKLVDKKPKNKDHELYRTWQINKPFISNNDISKIDLNEVQIEKIVNNQYVLQIYPDIKSAF
;
A
#
# COMPACT_ATOMS: atom_id res chain seq x y z
N MET A 1 31.33 -6.81 -2.54
CA MET A 1 30.10 -6.56 -1.77
C MET A 1 28.92 -6.73 -2.72
N ASN A 2 27.98 -7.63 -2.43
CA ASN A 2 26.76 -7.70 -3.22
C ASN A 2 25.99 -6.39 -3.03
N THR A 3 25.60 -5.73 -4.11
CA THR A 3 24.75 -4.55 -4.04
C THR A 3 23.34 -4.97 -3.63
N SER A 4 22.80 -4.39 -2.54
CA SER A 4 21.44 -4.68 -2.09
C SER A 4 20.42 -4.45 -3.19
N GLN A 5 19.46 -5.37 -3.31
CA GLN A 5 18.36 -5.26 -4.27
C GLN A 5 17.33 -4.23 -3.76
N LYS A 6 16.97 -3.28 -4.61
CA LYS A 6 16.03 -2.19 -4.24
C LYS A 6 14.59 -2.62 -4.46
N ILE A 7 13.74 -2.29 -3.50
CA ILE A 7 12.30 -2.58 -3.54
C ILE A 7 11.53 -1.29 -3.31
N LEU A 8 10.60 -0.97 -4.21
CA LEU A 8 9.69 0.17 -4.09
C LEU A 8 8.25 -0.30 -3.98
N ILE A 9 7.58 0.03 -2.88
CA ILE A 9 6.13 -0.09 -2.77
C ILE A 9 5.50 1.19 -3.30
N CYS A 10 4.65 1.06 -4.32
CA CYS A 10 3.92 2.17 -4.91
C CYS A 10 2.43 1.84 -5.06
N GLY A 11 1.61 2.85 -5.32
CA GLY A 11 0.17 2.71 -5.39
C GLY A 11 -0.52 4.06 -5.36
N PHE A 12 -1.81 4.05 -5.03
CA PHE A 12 -2.53 5.29 -4.73
C PHE A 12 -2.51 5.56 -3.21
N PRO A 13 -2.54 6.83 -2.75
CA PRO A 13 -2.66 7.13 -1.32
C PRO A 13 -3.85 6.38 -0.69
N HIS A 14 -3.73 6.01 0.58
CA HIS A 14 -4.77 5.26 1.31
C HIS A 14 -5.02 3.81 0.84
N CYS A 15 -4.19 3.25 -0.04
CA CYS A 15 -4.26 1.83 -0.46
C CYS A 15 -3.49 0.85 0.43
N GLY A 16 -2.96 1.27 1.59
CA GLY A 16 -2.28 0.36 2.50
C GLY A 16 -0.76 0.21 2.29
N THR A 17 -0.15 1.04 1.44
CA THR A 17 1.31 1.06 1.21
C THR A 17 2.13 1.07 2.51
N SER A 18 1.70 1.82 3.54
CA SER A 18 2.36 1.87 4.87
C SER A 18 2.36 0.54 5.59
N ILE A 19 1.21 -0.15 5.61
CA ILE A 19 1.07 -1.44 6.28
C ILE A 19 1.96 -2.46 5.57
N LEU A 20 1.88 -2.51 4.23
CA LEU A 20 2.72 -3.43 3.44
C LEU A 20 4.22 -3.20 3.65
N LYS A 21 4.66 -1.93 3.70
CA LYS A 21 6.07 -1.62 3.98
C LYS A 21 6.51 -2.14 5.34
N SER A 22 5.71 -1.92 6.38
CA SER A 22 6.02 -2.40 7.73
C SER A 22 6.19 -3.92 7.76
N ILE A 23 5.24 -4.67 7.17
CA ILE A 23 5.32 -6.14 7.15
C ILE A 23 6.58 -6.65 6.43
N ILE A 24 6.96 -6.03 5.30
CA ILE A 24 8.19 -6.42 4.60
C ILE A 24 9.43 -5.95 5.37
N GLY A 25 9.36 -4.80 6.05
CA GLY A 25 10.43 -4.28 6.91
C GLY A 25 10.72 -5.13 8.15
N HIS A 26 9.81 -6.03 8.53
CA HIS A 26 10.02 -7.00 9.60
C HIS A 26 10.97 -8.15 9.22
N ILE A 27 11.25 -8.34 7.93
CA ILE A 27 12.13 -9.39 7.42
C ILE A 27 13.59 -9.02 7.74
N GLU A 28 14.34 -9.93 8.36
CA GLU A 28 15.70 -9.68 8.85
C GLU A 28 16.67 -9.15 7.77
N ASP A 29 16.53 -9.64 6.55
CA ASP A 29 17.35 -9.29 5.39
C ASP A 29 16.91 -8.01 4.66
N VAL A 30 15.97 -7.25 5.24
CA VAL A 30 15.42 -6.01 4.68
C VAL A 30 15.85 -4.81 5.51
N GLU A 31 16.48 -3.84 4.85
CA GLU A 31 16.67 -2.49 5.39
C GLU A 31 15.47 -1.62 5.00
N GLU A 32 14.62 -1.26 5.98
CA GLU A 32 13.49 -0.36 5.76
C GLU A 32 13.90 1.12 5.79
N ILE A 33 13.49 1.87 4.77
CA ILE A 33 13.50 3.34 4.82
C ILE A 33 12.14 3.81 5.34
N TYR A 34 12.13 4.38 6.55
CA TYR A 34 10.90 4.80 7.19
C TYR A 34 10.17 5.88 6.37
N ASN A 35 10.86 6.99 6.07
CA ASN A 35 10.28 8.10 5.34
C ASN A 35 9.88 7.71 3.90
N GLU A 36 8.85 8.37 3.37
CA GLU A 36 8.48 8.22 1.96
C GLU A 36 9.63 8.68 1.06
N ILE A 37 9.98 7.86 0.07
CA ILE A 37 11.13 8.05 -0.79
C ILE A 37 10.84 7.54 -2.19
N GLN A 38 11.20 8.35 -3.19
CA GLN A 38 11.08 7.96 -4.60
C GLN A 38 12.30 7.18 -5.06
N VAL A 39 13.50 7.61 -4.67
CA VAL A 39 14.78 7.03 -5.11
C VAL A 39 15.57 6.55 -3.90
N ILE A 40 15.91 5.26 -3.86
CA ILE A 40 16.72 4.66 -2.81
C ILE A 40 18.20 4.95 -3.10
N THR A 41 18.78 5.84 -2.29
CA THR A 41 20.21 6.19 -2.30
C THR A 41 20.97 5.63 -1.10
N LYS A 42 20.26 5.12 -0.08
CA LYS A 42 20.83 4.49 1.11
C LYS A 42 21.66 3.27 0.70
N LYS A 43 22.82 3.10 1.34
CA LYS A 43 23.60 1.86 1.29
C LYS A 43 23.26 1.02 2.51
N SER A 44 23.24 -0.30 2.35
CA SER A 44 23.03 -1.26 3.42
C SER A 44 23.89 -2.49 3.17
N ASP A 45 24.19 -3.22 4.23
CA ASP A 45 24.78 -4.56 4.21
C ASP A 45 23.70 -5.66 4.08
N LYS A 46 22.42 -5.30 4.27
CA LYS A 46 21.27 -6.18 4.06
C LYS A 46 21.07 -6.53 2.59
N LYS A 47 20.44 -7.68 2.33
CA LYS A 47 20.16 -8.18 0.98
C LYS A 47 19.22 -7.25 0.21
N PHE A 48 18.26 -6.65 0.89
CA PHE A 48 17.25 -5.78 0.29
C PHE A 48 17.19 -4.42 0.97
N ILE A 49 16.83 -3.38 0.20
CA ILE A 49 16.47 -2.06 0.74
C ILE A 49 15.06 -1.73 0.28
N LEU A 50 14.19 -1.41 1.23
CA LEU A 50 12.77 -1.19 1.01
C LEU A 50 12.41 0.29 1.17
N GLY A 51 11.82 0.86 0.12
CA GLY A 51 11.23 2.19 0.11
C GLY A 51 9.75 2.17 -0.24
N LYS A 52 9.09 3.30 0.01
CA LYS A 52 7.69 3.54 -0.36
C LYS A 52 7.57 4.90 -1.03
N PHE A 53 6.67 4.98 -2.01
CA PHE A 53 6.07 6.25 -2.39
C PHE A 53 4.60 6.07 -2.78
N PRO A 54 3.62 6.75 -2.16
CA PRO A 54 2.19 6.47 -2.34
C PRO A 54 1.61 7.07 -3.63
N PHE A 55 2.37 7.10 -4.72
CA PHE A 55 1.93 7.55 -6.04
C PHE A 55 2.55 6.66 -7.13
N THR A 56 2.03 6.75 -8.35
CA THR A 56 2.44 5.93 -9.50
C THR A 56 3.00 6.79 -10.64
N TYR A 57 4.17 7.38 -10.43
CA TYR A 57 4.85 8.12 -11.48
C TYR A 57 5.24 7.19 -12.63
N ASP A 58 5.13 7.67 -13.87
CA ASP A 58 5.45 6.88 -15.08
C ASP A 58 6.88 6.34 -15.01
N ASP A 59 7.82 7.18 -14.56
CA ASP A 59 9.21 6.82 -14.29
C ASP A 59 9.38 5.52 -13.51
N PHE A 60 8.50 5.21 -12.54
CA PHE A 60 8.60 3.99 -11.71
C PHE A 60 8.47 2.72 -12.54
N PHE A 61 7.84 2.80 -13.70
CA PHE A 61 7.60 1.68 -14.60
C PHE A 61 8.47 1.72 -15.87
N ASP A 62 9.33 2.74 -15.99
CA ASP A 62 10.23 2.92 -17.11
C ASP A 62 11.67 2.48 -16.79
N LYS A 63 12.56 2.65 -17.78
CA LYS A 63 13.98 2.25 -17.70
C LYS A 63 14.73 2.81 -16.49
N LYS A 64 14.29 3.95 -15.94
CA LYS A 64 14.89 4.61 -14.78
C LYS A 64 14.84 3.76 -13.50
N TYR A 65 13.83 2.90 -13.38
CA TYR A 65 13.63 2.02 -12.22
C TYR A 65 13.78 0.54 -12.59
N LYS A 66 14.51 0.22 -13.67
CA LYS A 66 14.70 -1.17 -14.13
C LYS A 66 15.43 -2.05 -13.11
N ASP A 67 16.26 -1.45 -12.25
CA ASP A 67 16.99 -2.12 -11.16
C ASP A 67 16.15 -2.30 -9.89
N TYR A 68 14.90 -1.82 -9.87
CA TYR A 68 13.99 -1.99 -8.74
C TYR A 68 13.06 -3.17 -8.95
N ILE A 69 12.76 -3.85 -7.85
CA ILE A 69 11.53 -4.61 -7.68
C ILE A 69 10.44 -3.65 -7.24
N LYS A 70 9.26 -3.73 -7.85
CA LYS A 70 8.09 -2.91 -7.50
C LYS A 70 6.99 -3.80 -6.97
N ILE A 71 6.39 -3.40 -5.85
CA ILE A 71 5.13 -4.00 -5.38
C ILE A 71 4.06 -2.90 -5.47
N PHE A 72 3.23 -3.02 -6.49
CA PHE A 72 2.18 -2.08 -6.84
C PHE A 72 0.86 -2.50 -6.19
N ILE A 73 0.41 -1.74 -5.20
CA ILE A 73 -0.80 -2.02 -4.43
C ILE A 73 -1.96 -1.08 -4.80
N ILE A 74 -3.16 -1.66 -4.94
CA ILE A 74 -4.44 -0.94 -5.05
C ILE A 74 -5.39 -1.38 -3.93
N ARG A 75 -6.47 -0.64 -3.68
CA ARG A 75 -7.48 -0.98 -2.66
C ARG A 75 -8.86 -0.62 -3.17
N ASN A 76 -9.90 -1.31 -2.69
CA ASN A 76 -11.27 -1.02 -3.08
C ASN A 76 -11.58 0.47 -2.88
N PRO A 77 -12.01 1.19 -3.94
CA PRO A 77 -12.17 2.63 -3.93
C PRO A 77 -13.20 3.11 -2.89
N LEU A 78 -14.18 2.28 -2.51
CA LEU A 78 -15.13 2.65 -1.46
C LEU A 78 -14.40 3.01 -0.16
N PHE A 79 -13.42 2.21 0.25
CA PHE A 79 -12.65 2.45 1.47
C PHE A 79 -11.55 3.49 1.30
N VAL A 80 -10.99 3.63 0.09
CA VAL A 80 -10.01 4.68 -0.24
C VAL A 80 -10.65 6.05 -0.06
N PHE A 81 -11.77 6.31 -0.72
CA PHE A 81 -12.44 7.60 -0.70
C PHE A 81 -13.12 7.88 0.65
N SER A 82 -13.61 6.85 1.35
CA SER A 82 -14.05 7.00 2.74
C SER A 82 -12.91 7.44 3.67
N SER A 83 -11.71 6.89 3.47
CA SER A 83 -10.53 7.29 4.26
C SER A 83 -10.05 8.70 3.91
N LEU A 84 -10.16 9.12 2.66
CA LEU A 84 -9.83 10.47 2.22
C LEU A 84 -10.82 11.49 2.74
N ASN A 85 -12.13 11.20 2.68
CA ASN A 85 -13.18 12.05 3.25
C ASN A 85 -12.94 12.30 4.74
N LYS A 86 -12.63 11.24 5.52
CA LYS A 86 -12.29 11.36 6.95
C LYS A 86 -11.01 12.17 7.22
N ARG A 87 -10.02 12.10 6.33
CA ARG A 87 -8.75 12.83 6.48
C ARG A 87 -8.88 14.31 6.14
N PHE A 88 -9.62 14.60 5.07
CA PHE A 88 -9.68 15.94 4.47
C PHE A 88 -11.02 16.64 4.67
N ASN A 89 -11.94 16.05 5.44
CA ASN A 89 -13.29 16.56 5.66
C ASN A 89 -13.99 16.89 4.32
N TYR A 90 -14.01 15.90 3.42
CA TYR A 90 -14.52 15.98 2.03
C TYR A 90 -13.81 16.99 1.10
N ARG A 91 -12.78 17.70 1.57
CA ARG A 91 -11.95 18.61 0.74
C ARG A 91 -10.75 17.86 0.16
N ILE A 92 -11.01 16.83 -0.64
CA ILE A 92 -9.97 15.95 -1.20
C ILE A 92 -9.05 16.76 -2.13
N PRO A 93 -7.72 16.74 -1.93
CA PRO A 93 -6.77 17.42 -2.82
C PRO A 93 -6.82 16.91 -4.27
N ASN A 94 -6.47 17.77 -5.23
CA ASN A 94 -6.51 17.42 -6.66
C ASN A 94 -5.68 16.19 -7.02
N ASN A 95 -4.51 16.00 -6.39
CA ASN A 95 -3.66 14.82 -6.60
C ASN A 95 -4.16 13.55 -5.89
N HIS A 96 -5.30 13.60 -5.20
CA HIS A 96 -5.95 12.49 -4.51
C HIS A 96 -7.39 12.26 -5.02
N ASN A 97 -7.79 12.90 -6.11
CA ASN A 97 -9.16 12.79 -6.61
C ASN A 97 -9.41 11.43 -7.30
N PHE A 98 -10.67 11.19 -7.66
CA PHE A 98 -11.08 9.93 -8.30
C PHE A 98 -10.41 9.70 -9.66
N ASP A 99 -10.16 10.75 -10.44
CA ASP A 99 -9.57 10.59 -11.77
C ASP A 99 -8.09 10.19 -11.65
N CYS A 100 -7.36 10.72 -10.65
CA CYS A 100 -6.02 10.23 -10.28
C CYS A 100 -6.04 8.76 -9.82
N TYR A 101 -7.07 8.35 -9.09
CA TYR A 101 -7.24 6.93 -8.73
C TYR A 101 -7.48 6.07 -9.96
N ILE A 102 -8.34 6.50 -10.91
CA ILE A 102 -8.57 5.78 -12.17
C ILE A 102 -7.28 5.68 -12.99
N ASN A 103 -6.47 6.74 -13.08
CA ASN A 103 -5.17 6.67 -13.76
C ASN A 103 -4.21 5.67 -13.08
N THR A 104 -4.29 5.54 -11.76
CA THR A 104 -3.52 4.51 -11.03
C THR A 104 -4.09 3.12 -11.32
N LEU A 105 -5.41 2.97 -11.33
CA LEU A 105 -6.10 1.71 -11.56
C LEU A 105 -5.88 1.17 -12.97
N THR A 106 -5.86 2.03 -13.99
CA THR A 106 -5.58 1.64 -15.39
C THR A 106 -4.16 1.10 -15.53
N LYS A 107 -3.18 1.73 -14.89
CA LYS A 107 -1.81 1.20 -14.79
C LYS A 107 -1.78 -0.14 -14.06
N PHE A 108 -2.52 -0.26 -12.95
CA PHE A 108 -2.60 -1.52 -12.20
C PHE A 108 -3.17 -2.64 -13.07
N ILE A 109 -4.27 -2.40 -13.79
CA ILE A 109 -4.88 -3.34 -14.74
C ILE A 109 -3.86 -3.73 -15.84
N LYS A 110 -3.12 -2.78 -16.40
CA LYS A 110 -2.08 -3.05 -17.41
C LYS A 110 -1.08 -4.08 -16.88
N TYR A 111 -0.47 -3.85 -15.72
CA TYR A 111 0.56 -4.73 -15.15
C TYR A 111 0.01 -6.03 -14.56
N LYS A 112 -1.25 -6.03 -14.12
CA LYS A 112 -1.94 -7.25 -13.70
C LYS A 112 -2.18 -8.19 -14.89
N ASN A 113 -2.65 -7.65 -16.01
CA ASN A 113 -2.98 -8.45 -17.20
C ASN A 113 -1.76 -8.74 -18.09
N ASN A 114 -0.70 -7.94 -17.99
CA ASN A 114 0.55 -8.12 -18.71
C ASN A 114 1.70 -8.07 -17.69
N PRO A 115 1.93 -9.16 -16.93
CA PRO A 115 2.97 -9.18 -15.92
C PRO A 115 4.35 -8.94 -16.53
N GLU A 116 5.09 -8.04 -15.90
CA GLU A 116 6.47 -7.73 -16.26
C GLU A 116 7.42 -8.16 -15.14
N LYS A 117 8.65 -8.54 -15.51
CA LYS A 117 9.66 -8.93 -14.53
C LYS A 117 9.86 -7.83 -13.48
N ASN A 118 9.98 -8.23 -12.21
CA ASN A 118 10.19 -7.34 -11.07
C ASN A 118 9.02 -6.36 -10.80
N ILE A 119 7.83 -6.58 -11.37
CA ILE A 119 6.62 -5.81 -11.05
C ILE A 119 5.55 -6.76 -10.55
N TYR A 120 5.21 -6.63 -9.27
CA TYR A 120 4.17 -7.39 -8.61
C TYR A 120 2.94 -6.50 -8.41
N THR A 121 1.76 -7.04 -8.66
CA THR A 121 0.50 -6.35 -8.38
C THR A 121 -0.25 -7.07 -7.27
N ILE A 122 -0.85 -6.33 -6.34
CA ILE A 122 -1.65 -6.90 -5.26
C ILE A 122 -2.80 -5.96 -4.87
N LYS A 123 -3.98 -6.50 -4.58
CA LYS A 123 -5.03 -5.71 -3.94
C LYS A 123 -4.80 -5.71 -2.43
N TYR A 124 -5.15 -4.63 -1.75
CA TYR A 124 -5.08 -4.50 -0.31
C TYR A 124 -5.85 -5.62 0.39
N GLU A 125 -6.99 -6.02 -0.16
CA GLU A 125 -7.81 -7.11 0.35
C GLU A 125 -7.05 -8.44 0.38
N ASP A 126 -6.34 -8.76 -0.71
CA ASP A 126 -5.57 -10.00 -0.86
C ASP A 126 -4.35 -10.07 0.07
N LEU A 127 -3.95 -8.96 0.70
CA LEU A 127 -2.91 -8.99 1.73
C LEU A 127 -3.28 -9.86 2.92
N PHE A 128 -4.58 -10.08 3.15
CA PHE A 128 -5.13 -10.74 4.35
C PHE A 128 -5.83 -12.07 4.04
N GLU A 129 -6.27 -12.27 2.81
CA GLU A 129 -7.05 -13.44 2.39
C GLU A 129 -6.24 -14.73 2.49
N ASN A 130 -6.92 -15.84 2.79
CA ASN A 130 -6.37 -17.20 2.83
C ASN A 130 -5.05 -17.32 3.61
N ASN A 131 -4.97 -16.66 4.77
CA ASN A 131 -3.74 -16.62 5.58
C ASN A 131 -2.55 -16.05 4.78
N TYR A 132 -2.76 -14.86 4.21
CA TYR A 132 -1.76 -14.06 3.49
C TYR A 132 -1.24 -14.73 2.21
N GLU A 133 -2.05 -15.56 1.54
CA GLU A 133 -1.59 -16.43 0.45
C GLU A 133 -0.91 -15.65 -0.69
N GLU A 134 -1.58 -14.63 -1.24
CA GLU A 134 -1.06 -13.82 -2.35
C GLU A 134 0.17 -13.02 -1.96
N LEU A 135 0.19 -12.47 -0.74
CA LEU A 135 1.37 -11.78 -0.22
C LEU A 135 2.56 -12.75 -0.11
N LYS A 136 2.37 -13.96 0.44
CA LYS A 136 3.43 -14.97 0.54
C LYS A 136 3.96 -15.38 -0.83
N LYS A 137 3.10 -15.53 -1.86
CA LYS A 137 3.53 -15.79 -3.24
C LYS A 137 4.50 -14.72 -3.74
N ILE A 138 4.15 -13.44 -3.56
CA ILE A 138 5.03 -12.31 -3.92
C ILE A 138 6.33 -12.36 -3.14
N LEU A 139 6.27 -12.57 -1.81
CA LEU A 139 7.47 -12.58 -0.98
C LEU A 139 8.43 -13.72 -1.37
N ASN A 140 7.88 -14.89 -1.67
CA ASN A 140 8.64 -16.07 -2.07
C ASN A 140 9.26 -15.88 -3.46
N ASP A 141 8.53 -15.31 -4.43
CA ASP A 141 9.04 -15.07 -5.78
C ASP A 141 10.17 -14.03 -5.81
N ILE A 142 10.10 -13.02 -4.93
CA ILE A 142 11.21 -12.06 -4.71
C ILE A 142 12.45 -12.75 -4.10
N GLY A 143 12.27 -13.90 -3.43
CA GLY A 143 13.34 -14.64 -2.78
C GLY A 143 13.67 -14.13 -1.38
N PHE A 144 12.68 -13.59 -0.67
CA PHE A 144 12.82 -13.33 0.76
C PHE A 144 12.93 -14.63 1.56
N GLN A 145 13.62 -14.58 2.69
CA GLN A 145 13.63 -15.63 3.71
C GLN A 145 13.02 -15.03 4.96
N TYR A 146 11.92 -15.61 5.44
CA TYR A 146 11.16 -15.09 6.55
C TYR A 146 10.40 -16.22 7.25
N ASP A 147 10.05 -16.00 8.51
CA ASP A 147 9.09 -16.82 9.23
C ASP A 147 7.78 -16.06 9.45
N TYR A 148 6.75 -16.76 9.93
CA TYR A 148 5.39 -16.20 10.08
C TYR A 148 5.30 -15.07 11.12
N SER A 149 6.31 -14.85 11.95
CA SER A 149 6.34 -13.76 12.92
C SER A 149 6.25 -12.39 12.26
N ILE A 150 6.68 -12.22 11.00
CA ILE A 150 6.59 -10.94 10.28
C ILE A 150 5.14 -10.41 10.17
N PHE A 151 4.14 -11.29 10.29
CA PHE A 151 2.72 -10.91 10.25
C PHE A 151 2.16 -10.55 11.64
N ASP A 152 2.93 -10.73 12.71
CA ASP A 152 2.54 -10.41 14.07
C ASP A 152 3.13 -9.05 14.49
N ASN A 153 2.38 -7.98 14.23
CA ASN A 153 2.77 -6.61 14.58
C ASN A 153 3.05 -6.41 16.08
N SER A 154 2.62 -7.31 16.98
CA SER A 154 2.92 -7.19 18.41
C SER A 154 4.40 -7.43 18.74
N LYS A 155 5.15 -8.07 17.83
CA LYS A 155 6.59 -8.34 17.95
C LYS A 155 7.48 -7.21 17.46
N TYR A 156 6.90 -6.16 16.87
CA TYR A 156 7.64 -5.10 16.21
C TYR A 156 7.18 -3.72 16.66
N THR A 157 8.08 -2.75 16.55
CA THR A 157 7.77 -1.35 16.73
C THR A 157 7.87 -0.65 15.38
N ASN A 158 6.72 -0.28 14.84
CA ASN A 158 6.62 0.31 13.51
C ASN A 158 6.55 1.83 13.57
N VAL A 159 7.25 2.53 12.67
CA VAL A 159 7.16 3.99 12.51
C VAL A 159 6.98 4.39 11.05
N ILE A 160 6.16 5.42 10.82
CA ILE A 160 5.94 5.91 9.45
C ILE A 160 7.06 6.85 8.97
N ILE A 161 7.69 7.57 9.90
CA ILE A 161 8.84 8.44 9.69
C ILE A 161 9.69 8.42 10.97
N ASN A 162 10.95 8.84 10.86
CA ASN A 162 11.83 8.96 12.01
C ASN A 162 11.26 9.91 13.08
N GLY A 163 11.33 9.49 14.35
CA GLY A 163 11.03 10.35 15.51
C GLY A 163 9.55 10.48 15.90
N VAL A 164 8.62 9.80 15.21
CA VAL A 164 7.20 9.84 15.60
C VAL A 164 6.99 9.08 16.90
N LYS A 165 6.24 9.71 17.82
CA LYS A 165 5.86 9.13 19.11
C LYS A 165 4.83 8.00 18.93
N LEU A 166 5.07 6.87 19.60
CA LEU A 166 4.09 5.80 19.75
C LEU A 166 3.00 6.20 20.74
N VAL A 167 1.77 5.84 20.43
CA VAL A 167 0.59 6.17 21.23
C VAL A 167 -0.32 4.96 21.33
N ASP A 168 -0.91 4.74 22.51
CA ASP A 168 -1.80 3.58 22.72
C ASP A 168 -3.22 3.88 22.22
N LYS A 169 -3.67 5.12 22.46
CA LYS A 169 -4.98 5.62 22.07
C LYS A 169 -5.00 6.06 20.62
N LYS A 170 -6.13 5.81 19.95
CA LYS A 170 -6.35 6.19 18.55
C LYS A 170 -6.26 7.72 18.38
N PRO A 171 -5.33 8.24 17.57
CA PRO A 171 -5.25 9.67 17.27
C PRO A 171 -6.42 10.15 16.40
N LYS A 172 -6.55 11.46 16.23
CA LYS A 172 -7.51 12.00 15.25
C LYS A 172 -7.03 11.70 13.84
N ASN A 173 -7.95 11.46 12.90
CA ASN A 173 -7.59 11.15 11.50
C ASN A 173 -6.73 12.23 10.83
N LYS A 174 -6.86 13.49 11.28
CA LYS A 174 -6.08 14.63 10.78
C LYS A 174 -4.64 14.66 11.28
N ASP A 175 -4.33 13.98 12.39
CA ASP A 175 -2.97 13.91 12.96
C ASP A 175 -2.19 12.83 12.20
N HIS A 176 -1.92 13.07 10.92
CA HIS A 176 -1.58 12.06 9.93
C HIS A 176 -0.47 11.08 10.38
N GLU A 177 0.66 11.61 10.82
CA GLU A 177 1.83 10.81 11.19
C GLU A 177 1.57 9.95 12.43
N LEU A 178 0.95 10.52 13.46
CA LEU A 178 0.56 9.81 14.68
C LEU A 178 -0.51 8.76 14.37
N TYR A 179 -1.55 9.12 13.62
CA TYR A 179 -2.63 8.21 13.23
C TYR A 179 -2.08 7.03 12.44
N ARG A 180 -1.20 7.30 11.47
CA ARG A 180 -0.65 6.25 10.61
C ARG A 180 0.32 5.34 11.35
N THR A 181 1.14 5.91 12.24
CA THR A 181 2.03 5.15 13.14
C THR A 181 1.22 4.28 14.10
N TRP A 182 0.17 4.82 14.72
CA TRP A 182 -0.76 4.03 15.54
C TRP A 182 -1.37 2.86 14.75
N GLN A 183 -1.77 3.11 13.50
CA GLN A 183 -2.43 2.11 12.66
C GLN A 183 -1.52 0.94 12.26
N ILE A 184 -0.26 1.21 11.88
CA ILE A 184 0.69 0.16 11.48
C ILE A 184 1.18 -0.70 12.67
N ASN A 185 0.91 -0.26 13.91
CA ASN A 185 1.15 -1.06 15.13
C ASN A 185 -0.11 -1.81 15.62
N LYS A 186 -1.21 -1.83 14.84
CA LYS A 186 -2.38 -2.69 15.12
C LYS A 186 -2.23 -4.05 14.45
N PRO A 187 -2.99 -5.08 14.86
CA PRO A 187 -2.94 -6.38 14.21
C PRO A 187 -3.01 -6.28 12.69
N PHE A 188 -2.23 -7.10 11.99
CA PHE A 188 -2.16 -7.12 10.53
C PHE A 188 -3.40 -7.81 9.93
N ILE A 189 -4.53 -7.10 9.98
CA ILE A 189 -5.83 -7.54 9.49
C ILE A 189 -6.44 -6.53 8.54
N SER A 190 -7.41 -6.99 7.74
CA SER A 190 -8.18 -6.11 6.87
C SER A 190 -8.93 -5.08 7.70
N ASN A 191 -8.74 -3.80 7.33
CA ASN A 191 -9.48 -2.69 7.92
C ASN A 191 -10.62 -2.21 7.01
N ASN A 192 -10.97 -3.00 5.99
CA ASN A 192 -12.17 -2.81 5.19
C ASN A 192 -13.36 -3.32 6.00
N ASP A 193 -14.24 -2.40 6.37
CA ASP A 193 -15.42 -2.66 7.19
C ASP A 193 -16.53 -1.78 6.66
N ILE A 194 -17.61 -2.40 6.18
CA ILE A 194 -18.70 -1.73 5.47
C ILE A 194 -19.30 -0.59 6.32
N SER A 195 -19.35 -0.75 7.65
CA SER A 195 -19.83 0.29 8.57
C SER A 195 -18.97 1.57 8.56
N LYS A 196 -17.75 1.50 7.99
CA LYS A 196 -16.81 2.62 7.87
C LYS A 196 -16.89 3.32 6.51
N ILE A 197 -17.76 2.88 5.60
CA ILE A 197 -18.01 3.59 4.35
C ILE A 197 -18.57 4.98 4.68
N ASP A 198 -17.94 6.00 4.10
CA ASP A 198 -18.20 7.41 4.35
C ASP A 198 -18.10 8.15 3.02
N LEU A 199 -19.14 8.03 2.21
CA LEU A 199 -19.24 8.54 0.85
C LEU A 199 -20.62 9.17 0.65
N ASN A 200 -20.69 10.23 -0.15
CA ASN A 200 -21.99 10.72 -0.64
C ASN A 200 -22.47 9.89 -1.85
N GLU A 201 -23.74 10.03 -2.21
CA GLU A 201 -24.38 9.31 -3.32
C GLU A 201 -23.63 9.48 -4.64
N VAL A 202 -23.17 10.71 -4.94
CA VAL A 202 -22.41 11.03 -6.16
C VAL A 202 -21.09 10.25 -6.22
N GLN A 203 -20.37 10.16 -5.10
CA GLN A 203 -19.14 9.36 -5.01
C GLN A 203 -19.44 7.87 -5.21
N ILE A 204 -20.50 7.35 -4.57
CA ILE A 204 -20.91 5.95 -4.72
C ILE A 204 -21.21 5.65 -6.19
N GLU A 205 -22.10 6.43 -6.81
CA GLU A 205 -22.49 6.26 -8.21
C GLU A 205 -21.28 6.29 -9.15
N LYS A 206 -20.38 7.28 -8.96
CA LYS A 206 -19.15 7.40 -9.74
C LYS A 206 -18.24 6.18 -9.59
N ILE A 207 -18.14 5.62 -8.38
CA ILE A 207 -17.29 4.46 -8.09
C ILE A 207 -17.89 3.17 -8.66
N VAL A 208 -19.14 2.85 -8.33
CA VAL A 208 -19.74 1.54 -8.60
C VAL A 208 -20.12 1.33 -10.06
N ASN A 209 -20.22 2.40 -10.85
CA ASN A 209 -20.51 2.33 -12.27
C ASN A 209 -19.26 2.51 -13.15
N ASN A 210 -18.09 2.74 -12.57
CA ASN A 210 -16.87 2.92 -13.35
C ASN A 210 -16.33 1.59 -13.90
N GLN A 211 -16.17 1.50 -15.21
CA GLN A 211 -15.72 0.29 -15.90
C GLN A 211 -14.35 -0.24 -15.41
N TYR A 212 -13.40 0.64 -15.06
CA TYR A 212 -12.08 0.20 -14.59
C TYR A 212 -12.17 -0.34 -13.17
N VAL A 213 -13.04 0.25 -12.34
CA VAL A 213 -13.33 -0.28 -10.99
C VAL A 213 -13.92 -1.67 -11.10
N LEU A 214 -14.92 -1.87 -11.97
CA LEU A 214 -15.59 -3.16 -12.16
C LEU A 214 -14.66 -4.26 -12.71
N GLN A 215 -13.58 -3.92 -13.42
CA GLN A 215 -12.57 -4.91 -13.84
C GLN A 215 -11.77 -5.50 -12.67
N ILE A 216 -11.58 -4.74 -11.59
CA ILE A 216 -10.83 -5.20 -10.40
C ILE A 216 -11.76 -5.64 -9.27
N TYR A 217 -12.93 -4.99 -9.16
CA TYR A 217 -13.93 -5.19 -8.12
C TYR A 217 -15.32 -5.38 -8.78
N PRO A 218 -15.58 -6.53 -9.44
CA PRO A 218 -16.82 -6.76 -10.17
C PRO A 218 -18.05 -6.75 -9.26
N ASP A 219 -17.90 -7.25 -8.03
CA ASP A 219 -18.99 -7.34 -7.06
C ASP A 219 -19.11 -6.10 -6.17
N ILE A 220 -18.49 -4.96 -6.53
CA ILE A 220 -18.48 -3.76 -5.68
C ILE A 220 -19.87 -3.23 -5.31
N LYS A 221 -20.88 -3.53 -6.15
CA LYS A 221 -22.28 -3.17 -5.91
C LYS A 221 -22.92 -3.98 -4.77
N SER A 222 -22.42 -5.17 -4.47
CA SER A 222 -22.93 -6.02 -3.38
C SER A 222 -22.67 -5.45 -1.98
N ALA A 223 -21.85 -4.39 -1.88
CA ALA A 223 -21.62 -3.68 -0.64
C ALA A 223 -22.82 -2.80 -0.19
N PHE A 224 -23.84 -2.68 -1.04
CA PHE A 224 -25.05 -1.86 -0.84
C PHE A 224 -26.32 -2.69 -1.03
#